data_AF-A0A935XVF1-F1
#
_entry.id   AF-A0A935XVF1-F1
#
_cell.length_a   1.000
_cell.length_b   1.000
_cell.length_c   1.000
_cell.angle_alpha   90.00
_cell.angle_beta   90.00
_cell.angle_gamma   90.00
#
_symmetry.space_group_name_H-M   'P 1'
#
loop_
_entity.id
_entity.type
_entity.pdbx_description
1 polymer ?
#
loop_
_entity_poly.entity_id
_entity_poly.type
_entity_poly.pdbx_seq_one_letter_code
_entity_poly.pdbx_strand_id
1 'polypeptide(L)'
;MSSNKILQILPADGWFASFTYEDGDESMDAVMCFALVESVEDGRAVQSVQPMVWSGGEAVLCDDLEGFEGIVRADEVGDDDDDEDGDD
;
A
#
# COMPACT_ATOMS: atom_id res chain seq x y z
N MET A 1 -1.76 15.52 -16.24
CA MET A 1 -2.10 14.12 -15.92
C MET A 1 -1.07 13.23 -16.57
N SER A 2 -0.18 12.68 -15.76
CA SER A 2 0.74 11.63 -16.18
C SER A 2 -0.11 10.42 -16.55
N SER A 3 -0.01 9.93 -17.79
CA SER A 3 -0.78 8.76 -18.22
C SER A 3 -0.10 7.52 -17.65
N ASN A 4 -0.60 7.00 -16.53
CA ASN A 4 -0.16 5.73 -15.98
C ASN A 4 -0.80 4.59 -16.78
N LYS A 5 0.00 3.63 -17.22
CA LYS A 5 -0.46 2.45 -17.94
C LYS A 5 -0.16 1.20 -17.13
N ILE A 6 -1.21 0.48 -16.74
CA ILE A 6 -1.05 -0.83 -16.09
C ILE A 6 -0.57 -1.84 -17.14
N LEU A 7 0.58 -2.46 -16.86
CA LEU A 7 1.19 -3.51 -17.68
C LEU A 7 0.87 -4.91 -17.16
N GLN A 8 0.85 -5.09 -15.84
CA GLN A 8 0.62 -6.39 -15.20
C GLN A 8 -0.03 -6.21 -13.83
N ILE A 9 -0.85 -7.20 -13.43
CA ILE A 9 -1.39 -7.33 -12.07
C ILE A 9 -0.71 -8.51 -11.38
N LEU A 10 -0.33 -8.31 -10.12
CA LEU A 10 0.33 -9.28 -9.25
C LEU A 10 -0.53 -9.49 -7.98
N PRO A 11 -0.60 -10.72 -7.44
CA PRO A 11 -1.31 -10.98 -6.19
C PRO A 11 -0.64 -10.25 -5.02
N ALA A 12 -1.44 -9.83 -4.04
CA ALA A 12 -0.99 -9.09 -2.86
C ALA A 12 -1.53 -9.69 -1.55
N ASP A 13 -1.83 -10.99 -1.53
CA ASP A 13 -2.32 -11.67 -0.33
C ASP A 13 -1.39 -11.43 0.87
N GLY A 14 -1.97 -10.99 1.99
CA GLY A 14 -1.24 -10.72 3.22
C GLY A 14 -0.48 -9.39 3.26
N TRP A 15 -0.74 -8.47 2.31
CA TRP A 15 -0.21 -7.12 2.34
C TRP A 15 -1.28 -6.10 2.71
N PHE A 16 -0.88 -5.11 3.50
CA PHE A 16 -1.70 -3.98 3.91
C PHE A 16 -1.01 -2.67 3.54
N ALA A 17 -1.78 -1.67 3.14
CA ALA A 17 -1.33 -0.30 2.93
C ALA A 17 -1.63 0.51 4.19
N SER A 18 -0.61 1.22 4.70
CA SER A 18 -0.71 2.07 5.87
C SER A 18 -1.05 3.50 5.44
N PHE A 19 -2.03 4.10 6.10
CA PHE A 19 -2.48 5.47 5.86
C PHE A 19 -2.48 6.27 7.17
N THR A 20 -2.05 7.52 7.10
CA THR A 20 -2.16 8.50 8.19
C THR A 20 -2.94 9.72 7.71
N TYR A 21 -4.02 10.07 8.40
CA TYR A 21 -4.87 11.21 8.05
C TYR A 21 -4.53 12.45 8.89
N GLU A 22 -5.04 13.63 8.48
CA GLU A 22 -4.71 14.92 9.12
C GLU A 22 -5.10 15.01 10.61
N ASP A 23 -6.08 14.24 11.08
CA ASP A 23 -6.47 14.18 12.51
C ASP A 23 -5.51 13.32 13.37
N GLY A 24 -4.55 12.64 12.72
CA GLY A 24 -3.68 11.66 13.35
C GLY A 24 -4.28 10.25 13.41
N ASP A 25 -5.46 10.03 12.82
CA ASP A 25 -6.01 8.70 12.63
C ASP A 25 -5.13 7.89 11.66
N GLU A 26 -4.82 6.67 12.08
CA GLU A 26 -4.09 5.67 11.29
C GLU A 26 -5.07 4.60 10.80
N SER A 27 -4.90 4.16 9.55
CA SER A 27 -5.67 3.07 8.97
C SER A 27 -4.77 2.10 8.22
N MET A 28 -5.13 0.82 8.25
CA MET A 28 -4.52 -0.21 7.43
C MET A 28 -5.58 -0.85 6.54
N ASP A 29 -5.42 -0.69 5.23
CA ASP A 29 -6.31 -1.27 4.23
C ASP A 29 -5.64 -2.45 3.52
N ALA A 30 -6.39 -3.52 3.31
CA ALA A 30 -5.89 -4.68 2.58
C ALA A 30 -5.55 -4.30 1.12
N VAL A 31 -4.32 -4.60 0.70
CA VAL A 31 -3.89 -4.39 -0.68
C VAL A 31 -4.57 -5.43 -1.57
N MET A 32 -5.33 -4.98 -2.56
CA MET A 32 -6.07 -5.88 -3.44
C MET A 32 -5.15 -6.58 -4.45
N CYS A 33 -4.15 -5.85 -4.95
CA CYS A 33 -3.13 -6.33 -5.87
C CYS A 33 -1.98 -5.32 -5.96
N PHE A 34 -0.86 -5.76 -6.53
CA PHE A 34 0.18 -4.85 -7.01
C PHE A 34 0.04 -4.70 -8.53
N ALA A 35 0.17 -3.48 -9.03
CA ALA A 35 0.20 -3.18 -10.45
C ALA A 35 1.63 -2.83 -10.88
N LEU A 36 2.14 -3.50 -11.92
CA LEU A 36 3.28 -2.98 -12.66
C LEU A 36 2.77 -1.86 -13.57
N VAL A 37 3.16 -0.63 -13.28
CA VAL A 37 2.72 0.58 -13.96
C VAL A 37 3.88 1.12 -14.80
N GLU A 38 3.56 1.56 -16.02
CA GLU A 38 4.45 2.35 -16.86
C GLU A 38 3.97 3.80 -16.89
N SER A 39 4.87 4.71 -16.54
CA SER A 39 4.65 6.15 -16.53
C SER A 39 5.70 6.85 -17.39
N VAL A 40 5.43 8.09 -17.81
CA VAL A 40 6.40 8.90 -18.56
C VAL A 40 6.94 10.00 -17.67
N GLU A 41 8.22 9.92 -17.34
CA GLU A 41 8.95 10.89 -16.55
C GLU A 41 10.10 11.46 -17.38
N ASP A 42 10.16 12.80 -17.51
CA ASP A 42 11.16 13.49 -18.32
C ASP A 42 11.31 12.94 -19.77
N GLY A 43 10.19 12.51 -20.36
CA GLY A 43 10.14 11.95 -21.71
C GLY A 43 10.66 10.51 -21.83
N ARG A 44 10.89 9.81 -20.71
CA ARG A 44 11.30 8.39 -20.66
C ARG A 44 10.21 7.55 -20.01
N ALA A 45 10.03 6.34 -20.53
CA ALA A 45 9.17 5.35 -19.89
C ALA A 45 9.87 4.81 -18.65
N VAL A 46 9.21 4.91 -17.49
CA VAL A 46 9.65 4.38 -16.20
C VAL A 46 8.61 3.36 -15.76
N GLN A 47 9.09 2.23 -15.24
CA GLN A 47 8.23 1.17 -14.72
C GLN A 47 8.38 1.09 -13.20
N SER A 48 7.26 1.06 -12.50
CA SER A 48 7.18 0.93 -11.04
C SER A 48 6.14 -0.10 -10.65
N VAL A 49 6.30 -0.71 -9.48
CA VAL A 49 5.28 -1.59 -8.89
C VAL A 49 4.55 -0.80 -7.82
N GLN A 50 3.24 -0.66 -7.95
CA GLN A 50 2.42 0.15 -7.06
C GLN A 50 1.30 -0.69 -6.43
N PRO A 51 1.04 -0.56 -5.12
CA PRO A 51 -0.08 -1.21 -4.47
C PRO A 51 -1.40 -0.55 -4.86
N MET A 52 -2.45 -1.36 -4.98
CA MET A 52 -3.82 -0.88 -5.18
C MET A 52 -4.71 -1.26 -4.00
N VAL A 53 -5.65 -0.39 -3.67
CA VAL A 53 -6.71 -0.64 -2.68
C VAL A 53 -8.08 -0.41 -3.29
N TRP A 54 -9.10 -1.00 -2.67
CA TRP A 54 -10.49 -0.73 -3.02
C TRP A 54 -10.99 0.49 -2.23
N SER A 55 -11.18 1.61 -2.91
CA SER A 55 -11.63 2.85 -2.29
C SER A 55 -12.70 3.53 -3.15
N GLY A 56 -13.74 4.08 -2.52
CA GLY A 56 -14.80 4.81 -3.24
C GLY A 56 -15.60 3.98 -4.25
N GLY A 57 -15.47 2.65 -4.26
CA GLY A 57 -16.14 1.77 -5.23
C GLY A 57 -15.31 1.47 -6.48
N GLU A 58 -14.02 1.82 -6.48
CA GLU A 58 -13.08 1.52 -7.56
C GLU A 58 -11.72 1.07 -7.01
N ALA A 59 -10.87 0.54 -7.91
CA ALA A 59 -9.50 0.18 -7.59
C ALA A 59 -8.60 1.39 -7.83
N VAL A 60 -7.91 1.86 -6.79
CA VAL A 60 -7.08 3.08 -6.82
C VAL A 60 -5.65 2.73 -6.46
N LEU A 61 -4.67 3.39 -7.09
CA LEU A 61 -3.26 3.30 -6.71
C LEU A 61 -3.06 3.99 -5.36
N CYS A 62 -2.35 3.38 -4.42
CA CYS A 62 -2.19 3.99 -3.09
C CYS A 62 -1.39 5.30 -3.16
N ASP A 63 -0.43 5.42 -4.08
CA ASP A 63 0.32 6.66 -4.33
C ASP A 63 -0.58 7.85 -4.79
N ASP A 64 -1.79 7.58 -5.30
CA ASP A 64 -2.75 8.61 -5.68
C ASP A 64 -3.67 9.01 -4.51
N LEU A 65 -3.59 8.33 -3.36
CA LEU A 65 -4.40 8.59 -2.17
C LEU A 65 -3.61 9.43 -1.16
N GLU A 66 -4.32 10.35 -0.50
CA GLU A 66 -3.75 11.15 0.58
C GLU A 66 -3.41 10.28 1.80
N GLY A 67 -2.28 10.58 2.43
CA GLY A 67 -1.86 9.92 3.66
C GLY A 67 -1.24 8.53 3.48
N PHE A 68 -1.01 8.04 2.26
CA PHE A 68 -0.33 6.76 2.04
C PHE A 68 1.14 6.82 2.50
N GLU A 69 1.50 6.00 3.49
CA GLU A 69 2.84 5.96 4.08
C GLU A 69 3.67 4.76 3.59
N GLY A 70 3.02 3.68 3.15
CA GLY A 70 3.72 2.49 2.65
C GLY A 70 2.93 1.20 2.81
N ILE A 71 3.62 0.07 2.60
CA ILE A 71 3.04 -1.27 2.73
C ILE A 71 3.69 -2.04 3.88
N VAL A 72 2.90 -2.91 4.51
CA VAL A 72 3.31 -3.77 5.63
C VAL A 72 2.80 -5.18 5.37
N ARG A 73 3.57 -6.21 5.72
CA ARG A 73 3.03 -7.57 5.72
C ARG A 73 2.20 -7.87 6.96
N ALA A 74 1.17 -8.70 6.79
CA ALA A 74 0.34 -9.20 7.87
C ALA A 74 1.15 -9.86 9.01
N ASP A 75 2.25 -10.54 8.68
CA ASP A 75 3.14 -11.17 9.67
C ASP A 75 4.06 -10.19 10.41
N GLU A 76 4.15 -8.94 9.97
CA GLU A 76 4.89 -7.87 10.66
C GLU A 76 3.96 -7.04 11.58
N VAL A 77 2.65 -7.20 11.44
CA VAL A 77 1.63 -6.53 12.27
C VAL A 77 1.26 -7.45 13.43
N GLY A 78 2.06 -7.44 14.51
CA GLY A 78 1.70 -8.15 15.76
C GLY A 78 2.83 -8.83 16.56
N ASP A 79 4.10 -8.54 16.32
CA ASP A 79 5.23 -9.13 17.09
C ASP A 79 5.72 -8.22 18.25
N ASP A 80 4.80 -7.48 18.89
CA ASP A 80 5.09 -6.58 20.04
C ASP A 80 4.34 -7.02 21.32
N ASP A 81 3.97 -8.30 21.42
CA ASP A 81 3.34 -8.90 22.62
C ASP A 81 3.97 -10.28 22.91
N ASP A 82 5.23 -10.33 23.36
CA ASP A 82 5.75 -11.52 24.09
C ASP A 82 6.94 -11.21 25.01
N ASP A 83 6.83 -10.19 25.87
CA ASP A 83 7.61 -10.13 27.12
C ASP A 83 6.69 -10.50 28.30
N GLU A 84 6.47 -11.80 28.49
CA GLU A 84 5.95 -12.39 29.72
C GLU A 84 6.93 -12.11 30.89
N ASP A 85 6.82 -10.94 31.52
CA ASP A 85 7.41 -10.72 32.85
C ASP A 85 6.52 -11.39 33.92
N GLY A 86 6.64 -12.71 34.01
CA GLY A 86 6.33 -13.45 35.23
C GLY A 86 7.49 -13.37 36.21
N ASP A 87 7.37 -12.56 37.27
CA ASP A 87 8.14 -12.75 38.52
C ASP A 87 7.31 -12.29 39.74
N ASP A 88 6.95 -13.29 40.55
CA ASP A 88 6.52 -13.36 41.97
C ASP A 88 5.74 -12.20 42.64
#